data_AF-A0A6P2CVM1-F1
#
_entry.id   AF-A0A6P2CVM1-F1
#
_cell.length_a   1.000
_cell.length_b   1.000
_cell.length_c   1.000
_cell.angle_alpha   90.00
_cell.angle_beta   90.00
_cell.angle_gamma   90.00
#
_symmetry.space_group_name_H-M   'P 1'
#
loop_
_entity.id
_entity.type
_entity.pdbx_description
1 polymer ?
#
loop_
_entity_poly.entity_id
_entity_poly.type
_entity_poly.pdbx_seq_one_letter_code
_entity_poly.pdbx_strand_id
1 'polypeptide(L)'
;MGSKSVRRAAKPEPLPAPKPRPSRRTFILSALAMGGFGVAYGITKKTQTPKSPAPIDAVPPPGARDSVGMKWIPGGEFTMGSADSALPRNERSAHKVKLTGYWIDETEVTNSAFRTFVEATGYVTTAEKKPDWEEMKKFVPPGTPKPPDDQLVAGSLVFKQPAQAVPLNDVSRWWAYVPGACWKQPEGPGSNLTGKDDHPVVHVSWDDAVAYCAWVGKRLPTEAEWEFAARGKLAGKRYPWGDEKPTDDNPRANIWQGEFPHHNTERDGHARTAPVKSFPPNGYGLYDMAGNVWEWCADWYRADAYDRLADRGTSADPQGPSDSWDPGEPWAPKRVTRGGSFLCHVSYCESYRPGARRGTTPDTGMSHIGFRCVRSA
;
A
#
# COMPACT_ATOMS: atom_id res chain seq x y z
N MET A 1 -43.10 -41.48 31.81
CA MET A 1 -42.85 -40.13 31.24
C MET A 1 -42.26 -40.30 29.85
N GLY A 2 -42.82 -39.61 28.84
CA GLY A 2 -42.13 -39.38 27.55
C GLY A 2 -42.46 -40.31 26.38
N SER A 3 -43.70 -40.25 25.87
CA SER A 3 -44.06 -40.67 24.51
C SER A 3 -43.50 -39.68 23.47
N LYS A 4 -42.92 -40.18 22.36
CA LYS A 4 -43.27 -39.79 20.98
C LYS A 4 -42.32 -40.39 19.95
N SER A 5 -42.87 -41.35 19.20
CA SER A 5 -42.40 -41.83 17.92
C SER A 5 -43.26 -41.18 16.81
N VAL A 6 -42.61 -40.84 15.70
CA VAL A 6 -43.14 -40.55 14.35
C VAL A 6 -44.03 -39.31 14.19
N ARG A 7 -43.50 -38.28 13.51
CA ARG A 7 -44.28 -37.41 12.62
C ARG A 7 -43.68 -37.41 11.22
N ARG A 8 -44.59 -37.56 10.27
CA ARG A 8 -44.44 -37.75 8.84
C ARG A 8 -43.76 -36.57 8.15
N ALA A 9 -42.97 -36.88 7.12
CA ALA A 9 -42.44 -35.94 6.15
C ALA A 9 -43.57 -35.15 5.45
N ALA A 10 -43.38 -33.84 5.34
CA ALA A 10 -44.23 -32.97 4.51
C ALA A 10 -43.82 -33.12 3.03
N LYS A 11 -44.82 -33.24 2.15
CA LYS A 11 -44.65 -33.28 0.69
C LYS A 11 -44.10 -31.94 0.16
N PRO A 12 -43.17 -31.94 -0.81
CA PRO A 12 -42.81 -30.75 -1.55
C PRO A 12 -43.93 -30.36 -2.53
N GLU A 13 -44.21 -29.06 -2.60
CA GLU A 13 -45.15 -28.43 -3.51
C GLU A 13 -44.57 -28.36 -4.95
N PRO A 14 -45.32 -28.69 -6.00
CA PRO A 14 -44.79 -28.72 -7.36
C PRO A 14 -44.67 -27.31 -7.97
N LEU A 15 -43.50 -27.04 -8.57
CA LEU A 15 -43.23 -25.84 -9.36
C LEU A 15 -44.16 -25.75 -10.59
N PRO A 16 -44.70 -24.58 -10.94
CA PRO A 16 -45.52 -24.42 -12.14
C PRO A 16 -44.70 -24.56 -13.44
N ALA A 17 -45.26 -25.34 -14.37
CA ALA A 17 -44.67 -25.68 -15.67
C ALA A 17 -44.57 -24.48 -16.65
N PRO A 18 -43.61 -24.50 -17.59
CA PRO A 18 -43.40 -23.42 -18.55
C PRO A 18 -44.51 -23.35 -19.61
N LYS A 19 -44.95 -22.13 -19.96
CA LYS A 19 -45.93 -21.91 -21.03
C LYS A 19 -45.28 -21.96 -22.43
N PRO A 20 -45.98 -22.52 -23.44
CA PRO A 20 -45.41 -22.78 -24.77
C PRO A 20 -45.39 -21.54 -25.67
N ARG A 21 -44.33 -21.42 -26.48
CA ARG A 21 -44.36 -20.78 -27.83
C ARG A 21 -44.72 -21.90 -28.84
N PRO A 22 -45.43 -21.69 -29.96
CA PRO A 22 -45.10 -20.68 -30.99
C PRO A 22 -46.27 -20.17 -31.88
N SER A 23 -46.02 -19.21 -32.78
CA SER A 23 -46.15 -19.45 -34.24
C SER A 23 -45.68 -18.25 -35.06
N ARG A 24 -44.92 -18.54 -36.12
CA ARG A 24 -44.55 -17.64 -37.22
C ARG A 24 -45.73 -17.49 -38.17
N ARG A 25 -46.01 -16.27 -38.62
CA ARG A 25 -46.49 -15.91 -39.98
C ARG A 25 -46.34 -14.39 -40.13
N THR A 26 -45.26 -13.95 -40.79
CA THR A 26 -45.28 -13.46 -42.19
C THR A 26 -45.83 -12.05 -42.31
N PHE A 27 -44.96 -11.05 -42.44
CA PHE A 27 -45.06 -10.04 -43.51
C PHE A 27 -43.66 -9.53 -43.83
N ILE A 28 -43.38 -9.50 -45.13
CA ILE A 28 -42.12 -9.27 -45.82
C ILE A 28 -42.24 -7.91 -46.56
N LEU A 29 -41.07 -7.29 -46.86
CA LEU A 29 -40.81 -6.15 -47.78
C LEU A 29 -41.10 -4.74 -47.19
N SER A 30 -40.23 -3.72 -47.29
CA SER A 30 -39.12 -3.37 -48.22
C SER A 30 -38.27 -2.25 -47.54
N ALA A 31 -36.95 -2.33 -47.36
CA ALA A 31 -35.84 -2.01 -48.29
C ALA A 31 -35.78 -0.57 -48.87
N LEU A 32 -34.76 0.20 -48.41
CA LEU A 32 -33.81 1.07 -49.17
C LEU A 32 -34.37 2.27 -49.98
N ALA A 33 -33.72 3.44 -50.19
CA ALA A 33 -32.42 4.02 -49.88
C ALA A 33 -32.39 5.51 -50.33
N MET A 34 -31.49 6.29 -49.70
CA MET A 34 -30.65 7.41 -50.23
C MET A 34 -31.20 8.76 -50.75
N GLY A 35 -30.48 9.82 -50.32
CA GLY A 35 -30.23 11.10 -51.03
C GLY A 35 -31.00 12.29 -50.43
N GLY A 36 -30.43 13.39 -49.92
CA GLY A 36 -29.13 14.03 -50.14
C GLY A 36 -29.35 15.44 -50.72
N PHE A 37 -28.74 16.46 -50.11
CA PHE A 37 -28.69 17.92 -50.45
C PHE A 37 -29.88 18.80 -50.00
N GLY A 38 -29.70 19.99 -49.40
CA GLY A 38 -28.50 20.74 -49.05
C GLY A 38 -28.82 22.10 -48.39
N VAL A 39 -27.93 22.51 -47.49
CA VAL A 39 -27.40 23.86 -47.26
C VAL A 39 -28.33 25.03 -46.82
N ALA A 40 -27.96 25.56 -45.64
CA ALA A 40 -28.05 26.94 -45.15
C ALA A 40 -29.38 27.49 -44.60
N TYR A 41 -29.55 27.31 -43.29
CA TYR A 41 -29.72 28.48 -42.41
C TYR A 41 -29.04 28.20 -41.07
N GLY A 42 -27.76 28.57 -40.97
CA GLY A 42 -27.08 28.68 -39.69
C GLY A 42 -27.42 30.02 -39.07
N ILE A 43 -27.83 30.01 -37.81
CA ILE A 43 -27.38 30.93 -36.75
C ILE A 43 -27.85 30.36 -35.40
N THR A 44 -26.85 30.11 -34.53
CA THR A 44 -26.91 29.90 -33.07
C THR A 44 -27.69 28.70 -32.49
N LYS A 45 -26.96 27.60 -32.25
CA LYS A 45 -26.94 26.85 -30.96
C LYS A 45 -25.73 25.89 -30.90
N LYS A 46 -24.54 26.47 -30.69
CA LYS A 46 -23.49 25.87 -29.84
C LYS A 46 -23.90 26.25 -28.41
N THR A 47 -24.07 25.35 -27.45
CA THR A 47 -23.07 24.73 -26.54
C THR A 47 -23.93 24.06 -25.45
N GLN A 48 -23.68 22.92 -24.81
CA GLN A 48 -22.47 22.27 -24.31
C GLN A 48 -22.89 20.83 -23.96
N THR A 49 -22.36 19.82 -24.65
CA THR A 49 -22.23 18.48 -24.07
C THR A 49 -21.09 18.54 -23.05
N PRO A 50 -21.22 17.98 -21.83
CA PRO A 50 -20.10 17.95 -20.90
C PRO A 50 -18.97 17.12 -21.51
N LYS A 51 -17.87 17.80 -21.84
CA LYS A 51 -16.60 17.16 -22.23
C LYS A 51 -16.19 16.22 -21.10
N SER A 52 -15.89 14.97 -21.44
CA SER A 52 -15.04 14.13 -20.60
C SER A 52 -13.77 14.93 -20.25
N PRO A 53 -13.25 14.84 -19.02
CA PRO A 53 -12.01 15.53 -18.66
C PRO A 53 -10.90 15.09 -19.63
N ALA A 54 -10.16 16.08 -20.13
CA ALA A 54 -9.06 15.87 -21.05
C ALA A 54 -8.01 14.92 -20.43
N PRO A 55 -7.25 14.17 -21.26
CA PRO A 55 -6.01 13.56 -20.80
C PRO A 55 -5.14 14.64 -20.16
N ILE A 56 -4.56 14.33 -19.00
CA ILE A 56 -3.60 15.19 -18.31
C ILE A 56 -2.35 15.25 -19.20
N ASP A 57 -2.31 16.22 -20.12
CA ASP A 57 -1.14 16.44 -20.98
C ASP A 57 0.03 16.89 -20.11
N ALA A 58 1.11 16.11 -20.19
CA ALA A 58 2.24 16.15 -19.29
C ALA A 58 3.03 17.46 -19.42
N VAL A 59 3.16 18.18 -18.30
CA VAL A 59 4.22 19.19 -18.15
C VAL A 59 5.57 18.47 -18.28
N PRO A 60 6.47 18.90 -19.20
CA PRO A 60 7.78 18.27 -19.34
C PRO A 60 8.59 18.48 -18.05
N PRO A 61 9.29 17.44 -17.56
CA PRO A 61 9.97 17.53 -16.28
C PRO A 61 11.12 18.54 -16.30
N PRO A 62 11.27 19.40 -15.27
CA PRO A 62 12.49 20.14 -15.05
C PRO A 62 13.65 19.19 -14.67
N GLY A 63 14.86 19.48 -15.14
CA GLY A 63 16.10 18.88 -14.57
C GLY A 63 16.36 17.39 -14.83
N ALA A 64 16.07 16.88 -16.04
CA ALA A 64 16.18 15.45 -16.40
C ALA A 64 17.58 14.80 -16.26
N ARG A 65 18.67 15.55 -16.00
CA ARG A 65 20.03 15.00 -15.91
C ARG A 65 20.30 14.25 -14.60
N ASP A 66 19.58 14.57 -13.52
CA ASP A 66 19.83 14.01 -12.18
C ASP A 66 18.71 13.06 -11.72
N SER A 67 17.88 12.52 -12.63
CA SER A 67 16.73 11.65 -12.30
C SER A 67 16.91 10.18 -12.68
N VAL A 68 18.16 9.71 -12.78
CA VAL A 68 18.45 8.29 -13.05
C VAL A 68 17.78 7.42 -11.98
N GLY A 69 16.98 6.45 -12.42
CA GLY A 69 16.20 5.57 -11.54
C GLY A 69 14.91 6.19 -10.97
N MET A 70 14.52 7.40 -11.39
CA MET A 70 13.28 8.05 -10.98
C MET A 70 12.30 8.21 -12.16
N LYS A 71 11.00 8.30 -11.85
CA LYS A 71 9.94 8.65 -12.79
C LYS A 71 9.36 10.01 -12.44
N TRP A 72 9.10 10.81 -13.48
CA TRP A 72 8.37 12.07 -13.34
C TRP A 72 6.88 11.79 -13.18
N ILE A 73 6.32 12.37 -12.13
CA ILE A 73 4.89 12.39 -11.86
C ILE A 73 4.40 13.82 -12.13
N PRO A 74 3.55 14.07 -13.14
CA PRO A 74 3.23 15.43 -13.59
C PRO A 74 2.42 16.27 -12.58
N GLY A 75 2.04 15.69 -11.43
CA GLY A 75 1.09 16.31 -10.50
C GLY A 75 -0.33 16.30 -11.06
N GLY A 76 -1.27 16.84 -10.29
CA GLY A 76 -2.68 16.88 -10.66
C GLY A 76 -3.61 16.70 -9.46
N GLU A 77 -4.90 16.66 -9.74
CA GLU A 77 -5.93 16.43 -8.72
C GLU A 77 -6.37 14.97 -8.71
N PHE A 78 -6.50 14.39 -7.52
CA PHE A 78 -7.07 13.06 -7.33
C PHE A 78 -7.96 12.98 -6.09
N THR A 79 -8.72 11.89 -6.00
CA THR A 79 -9.43 11.54 -4.78
C THR A 79 -8.57 10.60 -3.96
N MET A 80 -8.18 11.04 -2.76
CA MET A 80 -7.41 10.29 -1.78
C MET A 80 -8.34 9.64 -0.75
N GLY A 81 -7.98 8.45 -0.27
CA GLY A 81 -8.86 7.66 0.60
C GLY A 81 -10.03 7.02 -0.14
N SER A 82 -11.06 6.61 0.60
CA SER A 82 -12.20 5.87 0.05
C SER A 82 -13.55 6.28 0.64
N ALA A 83 -14.60 6.14 -0.18
CA ALA A 83 -16.00 6.26 0.26
C ALA A 83 -16.60 4.90 0.69
N ASP A 84 -15.85 3.80 0.53
CA ASP A 84 -16.29 2.45 0.89
C ASP A 84 -16.31 2.27 2.42
N SER A 85 -17.51 2.14 2.98
CA SER A 85 -17.72 1.94 4.41
C SER A 85 -17.27 0.57 4.93
N ALA A 86 -16.98 -0.39 4.05
CA ALA A 86 -16.42 -1.69 4.42
C ALA A 86 -14.91 -1.63 4.74
N LEU A 87 -14.21 -0.58 4.30
CA LEU A 87 -12.78 -0.41 4.58
C LEU A 87 -12.51 0.05 6.01
N PRO A 88 -11.27 -0.11 6.54
CA PRO A 88 -10.89 0.42 7.85
C PRO A 88 -11.17 1.93 8.00
N ARG A 89 -11.57 2.37 9.20
CA ARG A 89 -12.00 3.76 9.43
C ARG A 89 -10.94 4.80 9.04
N ASN A 90 -9.68 4.51 9.29
CA ASN A 90 -8.56 5.41 8.98
C ASN A 90 -8.29 5.59 7.48
N GLU A 91 -8.89 4.75 6.61
CA GLU A 91 -8.83 4.83 5.14
C GLU A 91 -10.06 5.49 4.52
N ARG A 92 -11.12 5.72 5.32
CA ARG A 92 -12.39 6.30 4.88
C ARG A 92 -12.26 7.81 4.66
N SER A 93 -13.31 8.42 4.16
CA SER A 93 -13.42 9.85 3.87
C SER A 93 -12.60 10.25 2.64
N ALA A 94 -13.15 9.88 1.49
CA ALA A 94 -12.67 10.31 0.18
C ALA A 94 -12.64 11.85 0.10
N HIS A 95 -11.45 12.41 -0.16
CA HIS A 95 -11.23 13.86 -0.20
C HIS A 95 -10.36 14.24 -1.40
N LYS A 96 -10.44 15.51 -1.83
CA LYS A 96 -9.69 16.00 -2.99
C LYS A 96 -8.31 16.48 -2.56
N VAL A 97 -7.30 16.02 -3.29
CA VAL A 97 -5.92 16.46 -3.13
C VAL A 97 -5.40 16.92 -4.48
N LYS A 98 -4.69 18.05 -4.48
CA LYS A 98 -3.95 18.58 -5.63
C LYS A 98 -2.47 18.50 -5.34
N LEU A 99 -1.70 17.86 -6.21
CA LEU A 99 -0.25 17.75 -6.09
C LEU A 99 0.45 18.53 -7.19
N THR A 100 1.54 19.21 -6.82
CA THR A 100 2.56 19.68 -7.74
C THR A 100 3.32 18.46 -8.32
N GLY A 101 3.91 18.59 -9.51
CA GLY A 101 4.72 17.51 -10.08
C GLY A 101 6.00 17.25 -9.28
N TYR A 102 6.46 16.00 -9.27
CA TYR A 102 7.67 15.57 -8.54
C TYR A 102 8.28 14.32 -9.18
N TRP A 103 9.52 14.02 -8.80
CA TRP A 103 10.20 12.78 -9.15
C TRP A 103 10.04 11.76 -8.03
N ILE A 104 9.79 10.50 -8.36
CA ILE A 104 9.76 9.38 -7.41
C ILE A 104 10.64 8.23 -7.92
N ASP A 105 11.33 7.56 -7.00
CA ASP A 105 12.12 6.37 -7.33
C ASP A 105 11.23 5.29 -7.96
N GLU A 106 11.75 4.70 -9.04
CA GLU A 106 11.07 3.64 -9.80
C GLU A 106 10.81 2.38 -8.94
N THR A 107 11.64 2.15 -7.92
CA THR A 107 11.63 0.99 -7.02
C THR A 107 11.80 1.42 -5.56
N GLU A 108 11.66 0.48 -4.63
CA GLU A 108 12.23 0.66 -3.29
C GLU A 108 13.76 0.81 -3.34
N VAL A 109 14.34 1.38 -2.28
CA VAL A 109 15.79 1.43 -2.09
C VAL A 109 16.32 0.01 -1.85
N THR A 110 17.31 -0.39 -2.65
CA THR A 110 17.89 -1.73 -2.61
C THR A 110 18.95 -1.86 -1.51
N ASN A 111 19.27 -3.10 -1.15
CA ASN A 111 20.38 -3.42 -0.25
C ASN A 111 21.72 -2.89 -0.76
N SER A 112 21.99 -2.98 -2.07
CA SER A 112 23.22 -2.44 -2.68
C SER A 112 23.32 -0.92 -2.53
N ALA A 113 22.23 -0.19 -2.81
CA ALA A 113 22.22 1.26 -2.67
C ALA A 113 22.37 1.70 -1.20
N PHE A 114 21.66 1.04 -0.28
CA PHE A 114 21.79 1.32 1.14
C PHE A 114 23.19 0.96 1.69
N ARG A 115 23.80 -0.13 1.21
CA ARG A 115 25.19 -0.49 1.53
C ARG A 115 26.16 0.63 1.13
N THR A 116 26.02 1.20 -0.06
CA THR A 116 26.84 2.34 -0.51
C THR A 116 26.71 3.53 0.44
N PHE A 117 25.50 3.85 0.90
CA PHE A 117 25.28 4.89 1.90
C PHE A 117 26.03 4.60 3.20
N VAL A 118 25.87 3.39 3.75
CA VAL A 118 26.52 3.01 5.01
C VAL A 118 28.05 3.03 4.88
N GLU A 119 28.60 2.49 3.78
CA GLU A 119 30.05 2.48 3.52
C GLU A 119 30.62 3.89 3.36
N ALA A 120 29.88 4.80 2.71
CA ALA A 120 30.33 6.17 2.48
C ALA A 120 30.28 7.05 3.73
N THR A 121 29.38 6.75 4.68
CA THR A 121 29.08 7.65 5.82
C THR A 121 29.45 7.07 7.17
N GLY A 122 29.68 5.75 7.26
CA GLY A 122 29.81 5.05 8.54
C GLY A 122 28.50 5.01 9.33
N TYR A 123 27.35 5.18 8.66
CA TYR A 123 26.04 5.24 9.33
C TYR A 123 25.72 3.94 10.08
N VAL A 124 25.21 4.09 11.31
CA VAL A 124 24.74 2.99 12.15
C VAL A 124 23.23 3.10 12.27
N THR A 125 22.50 2.08 11.84
CA THR A 125 21.02 2.16 11.84
C THR A 125 20.44 2.08 13.23
N THR A 126 19.17 2.45 13.39
CA THR A 126 18.44 2.30 14.66
C THR A 126 18.45 0.86 15.17
N ALA A 127 18.30 -0.13 14.28
CA ALA A 127 18.36 -1.55 14.65
C ALA A 127 19.74 -2.01 15.14
N GLU A 128 20.80 -1.27 14.84
CA GLU A 128 22.18 -1.56 15.26
C GLU A 128 22.56 -0.86 16.57
N LYS A 129 21.70 0.01 17.10
CA LYS A 129 21.93 0.75 18.35
C LYS A 129 21.29 0.02 19.53
N LYS A 130 21.96 0.09 20.69
CA LYS A 130 21.36 -0.33 21.96
C LYS A 130 20.16 0.59 22.26
N PRO A 131 18.96 0.05 22.53
CA PRO A 131 17.82 0.87 22.94
C PRO A 131 18.12 1.66 24.22
N ASP A 132 17.78 2.94 24.22
CA ASP A 132 17.88 3.81 25.39
C ASP A 132 16.54 3.85 26.13
N TRP A 133 16.52 3.34 27.37
CA TRP A 133 15.33 3.36 28.20
C TRP A 133 14.80 4.77 28.46
N GLU A 134 15.69 5.76 28.60
CA GLU A 134 15.27 7.13 28.89
C GLU A 134 14.50 7.76 27.73
N GLU A 135 14.79 7.33 26.50
CA GLU A 135 14.03 7.70 25.30
C GLU A 135 12.77 6.83 25.15
N MET A 136 12.88 5.50 25.28
CA MET A 136 11.75 4.58 25.14
C MET A 136 10.63 4.86 26.13
N LYS A 137 10.95 5.20 27.38
CA LYS A 137 9.94 5.42 28.42
C LYS A 137 9.02 6.60 28.14
N LYS A 138 9.41 7.50 27.22
CA LYS A 138 8.58 8.63 26.75
C LYS A 138 7.41 8.16 25.87
N PHE A 139 7.49 6.95 25.32
CA PHE A 139 6.56 6.41 24.32
C PHE A 139 5.77 5.18 24.79
N VAL A 140 5.81 4.88 26.10
CA VAL A 140 5.05 3.78 26.72
C VAL A 140 4.14 4.34 27.81
N PRO A 141 3.09 3.60 28.25
CA PRO A 141 2.22 4.05 29.32
C PRO A 141 2.98 4.42 30.60
N PRO A 142 2.59 5.50 31.32
CA PRO A 142 3.17 5.84 32.60
C PRO A 142 3.12 4.66 33.58
N GLY A 143 4.24 4.43 34.28
CA GLY A 143 4.37 3.30 35.20
C GLY A 143 4.80 1.98 34.56
N THR A 144 5.05 1.94 33.25
CA THR A 144 5.67 0.77 32.59
C THR A 144 7.04 0.49 33.21
N PRO A 145 7.29 -0.72 33.74
CA PRO A 145 8.58 -1.06 34.33
C PRO A 145 9.67 -1.11 33.25
N LYS A 146 10.86 -0.66 33.62
CA LYS A 146 12.05 -0.78 32.77
C LYS A 146 12.30 -2.28 32.47
N PRO A 147 12.48 -2.67 31.19
CA PRO A 147 12.91 -4.02 30.85
C PRO A 147 14.27 -4.35 31.48
N PRO A 148 14.56 -5.62 31.80
CA PRO A 148 15.90 -6.06 32.20
C PRO A 148 16.98 -5.56 31.23
N ASP A 149 18.15 -5.18 31.75
CA ASP A 149 19.23 -4.57 30.94
C ASP A 149 19.78 -5.52 29.86
N ASP A 150 19.65 -6.83 30.06
CA ASP A 150 20.00 -7.88 29.09
C ASP A 150 18.99 -8.02 27.94
N GLN A 151 17.81 -7.40 28.06
CA GLN A 151 16.80 -7.31 26.99
C GLN A 151 16.91 -6.02 26.18
N LEU A 152 17.57 -4.98 26.73
CA LEU A 152 17.85 -3.73 26.03
C LEU A 152 19.11 -3.90 25.18
N VAL A 153 19.01 -4.67 24.10
CA VAL A 153 20.12 -4.94 23.16
C VAL A 153 19.73 -4.53 21.74
N ALA A 154 20.70 -4.25 20.89
CA ALA A 154 20.45 -3.94 19.49
C ALA A 154 19.73 -5.11 18.78
N GLY A 155 18.83 -4.80 17.87
CA GLY A 155 17.98 -5.78 17.21
C GLY A 155 16.75 -5.14 16.59
N SER A 156 15.89 -5.98 16.01
CA SER A 156 14.73 -5.54 15.27
C SER A 156 13.64 -6.62 15.27
N LEU A 157 12.40 -6.25 14.93
CA LEU A 157 11.29 -7.18 14.81
C LEU A 157 11.41 -8.01 13.53
N VAL A 158 11.38 -9.33 13.69
CA VAL A 158 11.49 -10.32 12.62
C VAL A 158 10.24 -11.18 12.61
N PHE A 159 9.70 -11.40 11.41
CA PHE A 159 8.63 -12.37 11.21
C PHE A 159 9.16 -13.80 11.40
N LYS A 160 8.55 -14.52 12.33
CA LYS A 160 8.79 -15.93 12.62
C LYS A 160 7.51 -16.70 12.32
N GLN A 161 7.50 -17.38 11.18
CA GLN A 161 6.39 -18.23 10.75
C GLN A 161 6.12 -19.30 11.82
N PRO A 162 4.91 -19.33 12.42
CA PRO A 162 4.53 -20.37 13.36
C PRO A 162 4.42 -21.72 12.66
N ALA A 163 4.71 -22.81 13.37
CA ALA A 163 4.60 -24.17 12.82
C ALA A 163 3.15 -24.62 12.59
N GLN A 164 2.18 -23.93 13.17
CA GLN A 164 0.74 -24.25 13.11
C GLN A 164 -0.10 -22.99 13.18
N ALA A 165 -1.40 -23.10 12.86
CA ALA A 165 -2.34 -21.99 12.98
C ALA A 165 -2.34 -21.39 14.39
N VAL A 166 -2.40 -20.06 14.45
CA VAL A 166 -2.43 -19.28 15.70
C VAL A 166 -3.49 -18.17 15.61
N PRO A 167 -4.02 -17.67 16.75
CA PRO A 167 -5.01 -16.59 16.74
C PRO A 167 -4.48 -15.31 16.09
N LEU A 168 -5.21 -14.75 15.13
CA LEU A 168 -4.79 -13.55 14.38
C LEU A 168 -4.88 -12.22 15.17
N ASN A 169 -5.41 -12.26 16.39
CA ASN A 169 -5.51 -11.10 17.27
C ASN A 169 -4.32 -10.96 18.25
N ASP A 170 -3.33 -11.85 18.15
CA ASP A 170 -2.14 -11.85 19.00
C ASP A 170 -0.87 -11.84 18.12
N VAL A 171 -0.41 -10.64 17.78
CA VAL A 171 0.74 -10.44 16.87
C VAL A 171 2.06 -11.00 17.43
N SER A 172 2.15 -11.20 18.75
CA SER A 172 3.33 -11.78 19.40
C SER A 172 3.58 -13.23 18.98
N ARG A 173 2.58 -13.88 18.38
CA ARG A 173 2.69 -15.26 17.90
C ARG A 173 3.56 -15.43 16.66
N TRP A 174 3.77 -14.37 15.88
CA TRP A 174 4.60 -14.42 14.67
C TRP A 174 5.58 -13.25 14.53
N TRP A 175 5.54 -12.26 15.41
CA TRP A 175 6.58 -11.23 15.52
C TRP A 175 7.45 -11.47 16.75
N ALA A 176 8.76 -11.55 16.53
CA ALA A 176 9.73 -11.66 17.60
C ALA A 176 10.75 -10.53 17.50
N TYR A 177 11.10 -9.91 18.63
CA TYR A 177 12.30 -9.09 18.71
C TYR A 177 13.53 -10.01 18.67
N VAL A 178 14.39 -9.85 17.67
CA VAL A 178 15.57 -10.69 17.49
C VAL A 178 16.83 -9.85 17.73
N PRO A 179 17.56 -10.12 18.82
CA PRO A 179 18.86 -9.48 19.06
C PRO A 179 19.81 -9.65 17.88
N GLY A 180 20.43 -8.56 17.45
CA GLY A 180 21.35 -8.51 16.32
C GLY A 180 20.71 -8.55 14.92
N ALA A 181 19.38 -8.69 14.81
CA ALA A 181 18.71 -8.52 13.53
C ALA A 181 18.79 -7.06 13.07
N CYS A 182 19.30 -6.86 11.86
CA CYS A 182 19.45 -5.56 11.22
C CYS A 182 19.45 -5.72 9.70
N TRP A 183 19.64 -4.63 8.96
CA TRP A 183 19.60 -4.64 7.50
C TRP A 183 20.64 -5.61 6.88
N LYS A 184 21.80 -5.82 7.53
CA LYS A 184 22.84 -6.76 7.09
C LYS A 184 22.50 -8.23 7.35
N GLN A 185 21.65 -8.49 8.35
CA GLN A 185 21.29 -9.83 8.82
C GLN A 185 19.77 -9.88 9.11
N PRO A 186 18.92 -9.90 8.06
CA PRO A 186 17.48 -9.66 8.22
C PRO A 186 16.72 -10.73 9.02
N GLU A 187 17.25 -11.95 9.12
CA GLU A 187 16.63 -13.00 9.93
C GLU A 187 17.25 -13.13 11.34
N GLY A 188 18.26 -12.30 11.64
CA GLY A 188 19.07 -12.34 12.85
C GLY A 188 20.47 -12.93 12.62
N PRO A 189 21.26 -13.10 13.70
CA PRO A 189 22.61 -13.64 13.67
C PRO A 189 22.76 -14.89 12.81
N GLY A 190 23.70 -14.83 11.85
CA GLY A 190 23.98 -15.93 10.91
C GLY A 190 23.28 -15.81 9.56
N SER A 191 22.25 -14.97 9.43
CA SER A 191 21.72 -14.58 8.13
C SER A 191 22.60 -13.53 7.44
N ASN A 192 22.41 -13.32 6.14
CA ASN A 192 23.17 -12.34 5.36
C ASN A 192 22.43 -11.95 4.06
N LEU A 193 23.03 -11.01 3.33
CA LEU A 193 22.53 -10.46 2.07
C LEU A 193 23.09 -11.15 0.81
N THR A 194 23.69 -12.33 0.92
CA THR A 194 24.25 -13.03 -0.26
C THR A 194 23.15 -13.25 -1.30
N GLY A 195 23.38 -12.74 -2.52
CA GLY A 195 22.43 -12.82 -3.62
C GLY A 195 21.19 -11.93 -3.46
N LYS A 196 21.19 -10.95 -2.54
CA LYS A 196 20.04 -10.06 -2.28
C LYS A 196 20.35 -8.58 -2.50
N ASP A 197 21.33 -8.24 -3.34
CA ASP A 197 21.76 -6.86 -3.57
C ASP A 197 20.69 -5.99 -4.25
N ASP A 198 19.79 -6.60 -5.00
CA ASP A 198 18.63 -5.97 -5.68
C ASP A 198 17.31 -6.15 -4.92
N HIS A 199 17.31 -6.79 -3.75
CA HIS A 199 16.15 -6.80 -2.86
C HIS A 199 16.02 -5.45 -2.14
N PRO A 200 14.80 -5.04 -1.74
CA PRO A 200 14.62 -3.85 -0.91
C PRO A 200 15.36 -4.00 0.42
N VAL A 201 15.95 -2.90 0.89
CA VAL A 201 16.51 -2.84 2.24
C VAL A 201 15.36 -2.89 3.26
N VAL A 202 15.55 -3.68 4.31
CA VAL A 202 14.61 -3.85 5.43
C VAL A 202 15.32 -3.62 6.77
N HIS A 203 14.58 -3.65 7.89
CA HIS A 203 15.09 -3.29 9.22
C HIS A 203 15.61 -1.85 9.31
N VAL A 204 15.07 -0.98 8.46
CA VAL A 204 15.31 0.45 8.46
C VAL A 204 14.14 1.15 9.13
N SER A 205 14.45 1.94 10.15
CA SER A 205 13.51 2.82 10.83
C SER A 205 13.19 4.03 9.95
N TRP A 206 12.23 4.86 10.38
CA TRP A 206 11.92 6.09 9.65
C TRP A 206 13.12 7.05 9.62
N ASP A 207 13.85 7.14 10.73
CA ASP A 207 15.05 7.99 10.84
C ASP A 207 16.19 7.51 9.93
N ASP A 208 16.34 6.19 9.78
CA ASP A 208 17.32 5.61 8.84
C ASP A 208 16.98 5.96 7.39
N ALA A 209 15.69 5.86 7.04
CA ALA A 209 15.19 6.19 5.71
C ALA A 209 15.38 7.69 5.39
N VAL A 210 15.08 8.58 6.35
CA VAL A 210 15.31 10.02 6.21
C VAL A 210 16.78 10.35 6.05
N ALA A 211 17.65 9.74 6.85
CA ALA A 211 19.10 9.96 6.76
C ALA A 211 19.65 9.55 5.38
N TYR A 212 19.24 8.38 4.87
CA TYR A 212 19.58 7.95 3.52
C TYR A 212 19.07 8.94 2.47
N CYS A 213 17.78 9.30 2.53
CA CYS A 213 17.18 10.23 1.57
C CYS A 213 17.96 11.55 1.50
N ALA A 214 18.29 12.12 2.67
CA ALA A 214 19.05 13.36 2.75
C ALA A 214 20.45 13.21 2.14
N TRP A 215 21.13 12.10 2.39
CA TRP A 215 22.46 11.83 1.83
C TRP A 215 22.46 11.78 0.30
N VAL A 216 21.44 11.17 -0.32
CA VAL A 216 21.28 11.14 -1.78
C VAL A 216 20.65 12.42 -2.36
N GLY A 217 20.43 13.47 -1.56
CA GLY A 217 19.82 14.72 -2.02
C GLY A 217 18.33 14.60 -2.37
N LYS A 218 17.62 13.69 -1.71
CA LYS A 218 16.19 13.39 -1.87
C LYS A 218 15.44 13.55 -0.53
N ARG A 219 14.19 13.13 -0.49
CA ARG A 219 13.35 13.06 0.72
C ARG A 219 12.42 11.84 0.65
N LEU A 220 11.74 11.51 1.75
CA LEU A 220 10.60 10.59 1.71
C LEU A 220 9.39 11.23 0.99
N PRO A 221 8.56 10.43 0.31
CA PRO A 221 7.28 10.90 -0.23
C PRO A 221 6.36 11.37 0.90
N THR A 222 5.54 12.38 0.64
CA THR A 222 4.34 12.54 1.46
C THR A 222 3.39 11.37 1.23
N GLU A 223 2.48 11.11 2.17
CA GLU A 223 1.47 10.08 2.06
C GLU A 223 0.61 10.27 0.79
N ALA A 224 0.33 11.53 0.45
CA ALA A 224 -0.45 11.89 -0.73
C ALA A 224 0.33 11.68 -2.03
N GLU A 225 1.61 12.05 -2.08
CA GLU A 225 2.49 11.73 -3.20
C GLU A 225 2.52 10.22 -3.44
N TRP A 226 2.78 9.45 -2.38
CA TRP A 226 2.84 8.00 -2.47
C TRP A 226 1.54 7.40 -3.03
N GLU A 227 0.37 7.77 -2.52
CA GLU A 227 -0.91 7.23 -3.00
C GLU A 227 -1.20 7.64 -4.45
N PHE A 228 -0.93 8.89 -4.82
CA PHE A 228 -1.11 9.37 -6.20
C PHE A 228 -0.23 8.59 -7.18
N ALA A 229 1.03 8.37 -6.82
CA ALA A 229 1.97 7.58 -7.59
C ALA A 229 1.55 6.11 -7.68
N ALA A 230 1.13 5.50 -6.56
CA ALA A 230 0.70 4.11 -6.50
C ALA A 230 -0.52 3.83 -7.38
N ARG A 231 -1.45 4.80 -7.48
CA ARG A 231 -2.64 4.70 -8.34
C ARG A 231 -2.32 4.62 -9.84
N GLY A 232 -1.13 5.00 -10.29
CA GLY A 232 -0.65 4.64 -11.63
C GLY A 232 -1.53 5.11 -12.78
N LYS A 233 -2.04 6.34 -12.73
CA LYS A 233 -3.02 6.93 -13.69
C LYS A 233 -4.45 6.37 -13.62
N LEU A 234 -4.75 5.51 -12.65
CA LEU A 234 -6.08 4.93 -12.47
C LEU A 234 -6.86 5.65 -11.37
N ALA A 235 -8.03 6.19 -11.72
CA ALA A 235 -8.93 6.82 -10.76
C ALA A 235 -9.81 5.76 -10.06
N GLY A 236 -9.81 5.76 -8.73
CA GLY A 236 -10.76 4.99 -7.92
C GLY A 236 -10.62 3.47 -7.98
N LYS A 237 -9.50 2.95 -8.49
CA LYS A 237 -9.24 1.50 -8.56
C LYS A 237 -8.74 0.93 -7.24
N ARG A 238 -9.06 -0.35 -6.99
CA ARG A 238 -8.72 -1.05 -5.75
C ARG A 238 -7.21 -1.34 -5.62
N TYR A 239 -6.54 -1.64 -6.72
CA TYR A 239 -5.11 -1.97 -6.80
C TYR A 239 -4.38 -1.08 -7.81
N PRO A 240 -3.03 -1.00 -7.79
CA PRO A 240 -2.25 -0.23 -8.78
C PRO A 240 -2.53 -0.61 -10.24
N TRP A 241 -3.06 -1.81 -10.45
CA TRP A 241 -3.32 -2.38 -11.77
C TRP A 241 -4.82 -2.50 -12.13
N GLY A 242 -5.74 -2.04 -11.27
CA GLY A 242 -7.18 -2.15 -11.51
C GLY A 242 -7.95 -2.75 -10.35
N ASP A 243 -9.08 -3.40 -10.64
CA ASP A 243 -9.99 -3.97 -9.63
C ASP A 243 -9.91 -5.49 -9.51
N GLU A 244 -9.15 -6.14 -10.41
CA GLU A 244 -8.92 -7.58 -10.37
C GLU A 244 -8.11 -7.94 -9.12
N LYS A 245 -8.72 -8.76 -8.24
CA LYS A 245 -8.08 -9.24 -7.03
C LYS A 245 -6.93 -10.20 -7.38
N PRO A 246 -5.78 -10.09 -6.71
CA PRO A 246 -4.74 -11.10 -6.86
C PRO A 246 -5.25 -12.45 -6.37
N THR A 247 -4.83 -13.52 -7.03
CA THR A 247 -5.12 -14.91 -6.66
C THR A 247 -3.82 -15.69 -6.57
N ASP A 248 -3.85 -16.88 -5.97
CA ASP A 248 -2.68 -17.74 -5.89
C ASP A 248 -2.12 -18.07 -7.30
N ASP A 249 -2.96 -18.23 -8.33
CA ASP A 249 -2.52 -18.49 -9.70
C ASP A 249 -2.13 -17.22 -10.49
N ASN A 250 -2.43 -16.03 -9.95
CA ASN A 250 -2.12 -14.73 -10.55
C ASN A 250 -1.88 -13.69 -9.44
N PRO A 251 -0.74 -13.75 -8.73
CA PRO A 251 -0.54 -12.99 -7.50
C PRO A 251 -0.30 -11.49 -7.73
N ARG A 252 0.19 -11.09 -8.91
CA ARG A 252 0.35 -9.69 -9.38
C ARG A 252 1.29 -8.80 -8.54
N ALA A 253 1.66 -9.22 -7.34
CA ALA A 253 2.54 -8.58 -6.38
C ALA A 253 3.13 -9.66 -5.45
N ASN A 254 4.23 -9.34 -4.78
CA ASN A 254 4.78 -10.17 -3.71
C ASN A 254 3.94 -10.00 -2.44
N ILE A 255 3.09 -10.98 -2.11
CA ILE A 255 2.17 -10.97 -0.96
C ILE A 255 2.10 -12.39 -0.38
N TRP A 256 1.30 -12.63 0.66
CA TRP A 256 1.17 -13.98 1.19
C TRP A 256 0.12 -14.78 0.40
N GLN A 257 0.41 -16.04 0.07
CA GLN A 257 -0.59 -17.00 -0.47
C GLN A 257 -0.75 -18.20 0.47
N GLY A 258 -1.94 -18.75 0.57
CA GLY A 258 -2.25 -19.83 1.52
C GLY A 258 -2.81 -19.34 2.86
N GLU A 259 -2.35 -19.90 3.97
CA GLU A 259 -2.93 -19.69 5.30
C GLU A 259 -1.98 -18.92 6.23
N PHE A 260 -2.14 -17.59 6.24
CA PHE A 260 -1.40 -16.73 7.16
C PHE A 260 -1.71 -17.09 8.62
N PRO A 261 -0.72 -17.11 9.55
CA PRO A 261 0.71 -16.82 9.35
C PRO A 261 1.59 -18.07 9.21
N HIS A 262 1.02 -19.27 9.07
CA HIS A 262 1.74 -20.53 9.33
C HIS A 262 2.06 -21.34 8.07
N HIS A 263 1.37 -21.07 6.96
CA HIS A 263 1.58 -21.74 5.68
C HIS A 263 1.55 -20.73 4.52
N ASN A 264 2.74 -20.38 4.02
CA ASN A 264 2.90 -19.65 2.77
C ASN A 264 3.10 -20.66 1.63
N THR A 265 2.31 -20.58 0.57
CA THR A 265 2.46 -21.45 -0.61
C THR A 265 3.47 -20.93 -1.62
N GLU A 266 3.93 -19.69 -1.46
CA GLU A 266 4.98 -19.06 -2.29
C GLU A 266 4.66 -19.08 -3.79
N ARG A 267 3.37 -18.97 -4.13
CA ARG A 267 2.89 -19.05 -5.51
C ARG A 267 3.32 -17.84 -6.35
N ASP A 268 3.64 -16.73 -5.70
CA ASP A 268 4.30 -15.58 -6.32
C ASP A 268 5.81 -15.74 -6.53
N GLY A 269 6.39 -16.85 -6.07
CA GLY A 269 7.81 -17.17 -6.17
C GLY A 269 8.67 -16.69 -4.99
N HIS A 270 8.08 -16.08 -3.96
CA HIS A 270 8.83 -15.43 -2.89
C HIS A 270 8.26 -15.70 -1.49
N ALA A 271 9.06 -16.37 -0.64
CA ALA A 271 8.73 -16.54 0.78
C ALA A 271 8.85 -15.25 1.62
N ARG A 272 9.70 -14.32 1.16
CA ARG A 272 10.09 -13.07 1.83
C ARG A 272 10.12 -11.94 0.81
N THR A 273 11.05 -11.00 0.92
CA THR A 273 11.24 -9.97 -0.11
C THR A 273 11.59 -10.61 -1.46
N ALA A 274 11.10 -9.98 -2.52
CA ALA A 274 11.49 -10.23 -3.90
C ALA A 274 12.54 -9.19 -4.31
N PRO A 275 13.37 -9.47 -5.33
CA PRO A 275 14.11 -8.43 -6.03
C PRO A 275 13.16 -7.29 -6.44
N VAL A 276 13.61 -6.05 -6.36
CA VAL A 276 12.82 -4.95 -6.91
C VAL A 276 12.57 -5.17 -8.41
N LYS A 277 11.42 -4.74 -8.90
CA LYS A 277 10.96 -4.96 -10.28
C LYS A 277 10.62 -6.41 -10.63
N SER A 278 10.29 -7.24 -9.64
CA SER A 278 9.85 -8.62 -9.89
C SER A 278 8.45 -8.69 -10.51
N PHE A 279 7.61 -7.70 -10.24
CA PHE A 279 6.22 -7.64 -10.73
C PHE A 279 6.02 -6.51 -11.76
N PRO A 280 4.95 -6.54 -12.58
CA PRO A 280 4.73 -5.51 -13.58
C PRO A 280 4.61 -4.10 -12.99
N PRO A 281 5.14 -3.06 -13.65
CA PRO A 281 4.99 -1.69 -13.18
C PRO A 281 3.56 -1.18 -13.38
N ASN A 282 3.18 -0.16 -12.60
CA ASN A 282 1.91 0.54 -12.78
C ASN A 282 1.96 1.53 -13.97
N GLY A 283 0.89 2.28 -14.22
CA GLY A 283 0.80 3.20 -15.37
C GLY A 283 1.77 4.40 -15.35
N TYR A 284 2.47 4.65 -14.24
CA TYR A 284 3.59 5.61 -14.17
C TYR A 284 4.97 4.97 -14.36
N GLY A 285 5.02 3.64 -14.51
CA GLY A 285 6.28 2.91 -14.60
C GLY A 285 6.92 2.62 -13.25
N LEU A 286 6.14 2.62 -12.15
CA LEU A 286 6.62 2.33 -10.81
C LEU A 286 6.37 0.87 -10.46
N TYR A 287 7.37 0.22 -9.87
CA TYR A 287 7.32 -1.17 -9.50
C TYR A 287 6.99 -1.33 -8.01
N ASP A 288 6.38 -2.46 -7.68
CA ASP A 288 6.18 -2.93 -6.30
C ASP A 288 5.42 -1.94 -5.39
N MET A 289 4.57 -1.09 -5.98
CA MET A 289 3.68 -0.18 -5.24
C MET A 289 2.58 -0.91 -4.43
N ALA A 290 2.56 -2.24 -4.48
CA ALA A 290 1.69 -3.11 -3.73
C ALA A 290 2.49 -4.37 -3.36
N GLY A 291 2.52 -4.72 -2.08
CA GLY A 291 3.27 -5.88 -1.59
C GLY A 291 4.76 -5.58 -1.42
N ASN A 292 5.58 -6.64 -1.48
CA ASN A 292 7.01 -6.66 -1.23
C ASN A 292 7.39 -6.12 0.16
N VAL A 293 7.63 -4.82 0.33
CA VAL A 293 7.83 -4.21 1.65
C VAL A 293 6.91 -3.01 1.85
N TRP A 294 6.53 -2.78 3.10
CA TRP A 294 5.91 -1.50 3.45
C TRP A 294 6.90 -0.38 3.19
N GLU A 295 6.38 0.80 2.84
CA GLU A 295 7.21 1.95 2.54
C GLU A 295 6.91 3.12 3.47
N TRP A 296 7.96 3.64 4.10
CA TRP A 296 7.89 4.86 4.91
C TRP A 296 7.46 6.08 4.09
N CYS A 297 6.56 6.88 4.66
CA CYS A 297 6.21 8.23 4.18
C CYS A 297 6.67 9.30 5.19
N ALA A 298 6.77 10.55 4.75
CA ALA A 298 7.19 11.66 5.59
C ALA A 298 6.17 12.00 6.71
N ASP A 299 4.88 11.79 6.45
CA ASP A 299 3.78 12.25 7.29
C ASP A 299 3.76 11.61 8.68
N TRP A 300 3.38 12.40 9.69
CA TRP A 300 2.89 11.86 10.95
C TRP A 300 1.56 11.14 10.73
N TYR A 301 1.36 10.02 11.42
CA TYR A 301 0.11 9.28 11.33
C TYR A 301 -0.92 9.85 12.30
N ARG A 302 -2.08 10.24 11.77
CA ARG A 302 -3.31 10.41 12.54
C ARG A 302 -4.41 9.49 12.03
N ALA A 303 -5.08 8.82 12.96
CA ALA A 303 -6.24 7.97 12.67
C ALA A 303 -7.44 8.77 12.12
N ASP A 304 -7.52 10.07 12.42
CA ASP A 304 -8.56 11.00 11.95
C ASP A 304 -8.09 11.94 10.83
N ALA A 305 -6.92 11.71 10.23
CA ALA A 305 -6.34 12.62 9.23
C ALA A 305 -7.29 12.88 8.05
N TYR A 306 -7.91 11.83 7.50
CA TYR A 306 -8.74 11.95 6.29
C TYR A 306 -10.08 12.62 6.58
N ASP A 307 -10.69 12.35 7.75
CA ASP A 307 -11.88 13.06 8.21
C ASP A 307 -11.60 14.58 8.25
N ARG A 308 -10.46 14.99 8.84
CA ARG A 308 -10.05 16.40 8.92
C ARG A 308 -9.77 17.05 7.58
N LEU A 309 -9.32 16.28 6.58
CA LEU A 309 -9.03 16.79 5.24
C LEU A 309 -10.31 16.87 4.39
N ALA A 310 -11.24 15.92 4.55
CA ALA A 310 -12.52 15.92 3.84
C ALA A 310 -13.35 17.18 4.11
N ASP A 311 -13.27 17.72 5.32
CA ASP A 311 -13.97 18.94 5.72
C ASP A 311 -13.38 20.24 5.12
N ARG A 312 -12.16 20.18 4.53
CA ARG A 312 -11.41 21.36 4.07
C ARG A 312 -11.50 21.63 2.57
N GLY A 313 -12.22 20.81 1.80
CA GLY A 313 -12.25 20.89 0.34
C GLY A 313 -10.99 20.30 -0.30
N THR A 314 -10.47 20.91 -1.37
CA THR A 314 -9.26 20.44 -2.06
C THR A 314 -8.01 20.87 -1.31
N SER A 315 -7.23 19.91 -0.81
CA SER A 315 -5.95 20.17 -0.14
C SER A 315 -4.81 20.19 -1.17
N ALA A 316 -4.07 21.30 -1.24
CA ALA A 316 -2.91 21.43 -2.12
C ALA A 316 -1.62 20.99 -1.39
N ASP A 317 -0.86 20.08 -2.00
CA ASP A 317 0.41 19.54 -1.50
C ASP A 317 0.42 19.24 0.00
N PRO A 318 -0.53 18.42 0.52
CA PRO A 318 -0.61 18.14 1.95
C PRO A 318 0.68 17.46 2.44
N GLN A 319 1.21 17.99 3.55
CA GLN A 319 2.45 17.51 4.19
C GLN A 319 2.17 16.61 5.41
N GLY A 320 0.90 16.21 5.58
CA GLY A 320 0.43 15.51 6.76
C GLY A 320 0.20 16.43 7.97
N PRO A 321 -0.27 15.86 9.09
CA PRO A 321 -0.43 16.58 10.35
C PRO A 321 0.91 16.89 11.02
N SER A 322 0.91 17.88 11.92
CA SER A 322 2.10 18.26 12.70
C SER A 322 2.44 17.31 13.84
N ASP A 323 1.52 16.41 14.20
CA ASP A 323 1.62 15.48 15.32
C ASP A 323 1.01 14.11 14.98
N SER A 324 1.35 13.10 15.78
CA SER A 324 0.76 11.77 15.70
C SER A 324 -0.46 11.65 16.62
N TRP A 325 -1.48 10.90 16.19
CA TRP A 325 -2.62 10.58 17.03
C TRP A 325 -3.25 9.23 16.64
N ASP A 326 -3.20 8.28 17.57
CA ASP A 326 -3.88 7.00 17.45
C ASP A 326 -4.55 6.65 18.79
N PRO A 327 -5.89 6.65 18.88
CA PRO A 327 -6.57 6.37 20.13
C PRO A 327 -6.36 4.94 20.63
N GLY A 328 -5.96 4.00 19.76
CA GLY A 328 -5.65 2.63 20.16
C GLY A 328 -4.29 2.49 20.87
N GLU A 329 -3.35 3.40 20.57
CA GLU A 329 -1.99 3.38 21.12
C GLU A 329 -1.52 4.82 21.40
N PRO A 330 -2.14 5.52 22.36
CA PRO A 330 -2.00 6.97 22.54
C PRO A 330 -0.59 7.43 22.96
N TRP A 331 0.24 6.51 23.45
CA TRP A 331 1.61 6.78 23.90
C TRP A 331 2.66 6.57 22.81
N ALA A 332 2.29 5.93 21.70
CA ALA A 332 3.21 5.53 20.64
C ALA A 332 3.03 6.42 19.40
N PRO A 333 3.81 7.51 19.24
CA PRO A 333 3.74 8.33 18.04
C PRO A 333 4.20 7.53 16.82
N LYS A 334 3.51 7.72 15.69
CA LYS A 334 3.64 6.89 14.50
C LYS A 334 3.84 7.74 13.27
N ARG A 335 4.66 7.26 12.35
CA ARG A 335 4.76 7.75 10.96
C ARG A 335 3.92 6.88 10.05
N VAL A 336 3.53 7.42 8.91
CA VAL A 336 2.75 6.69 7.91
C VAL A 336 3.62 5.65 7.20
N THR A 337 3.07 4.45 7.02
CA THR A 337 3.55 3.43 6.08
C THR A 337 2.46 3.04 5.09
N ARG A 338 2.86 2.74 3.85
CA ARG A 338 1.96 2.43 2.72
C ARG A 338 2.41 1.18 1.97
N GLY A 339 1.52 0.59 1.17
CA GLY A 339 1.86 -0.45 0.17
C GLY A 339 1.69 -1.90 0.62
N GLY A 340 1.63 -2.19 1.92
CA GLY A 340 1.61 -3.58 2.38
C GLY A 340 2.98 -4.24 2.20
N SER A 341 3.05 -5.57 2.32
CA SER A 341 4.32 -6.32 2.19
C SER A 341 4.05 -7.75 1.75
N PHE A 342 5.12 -8.54 1.60
CA PHE A 342 5.07 -10.00 1.37
C PHE A 342 4.30 -10.77 2.46
N LEU A 343 4.01 -10.17 3.61
CA LEU A 343 3.20 -10.77 4.69
C LEU A 343 1.71 -10.47 4.60
N CYS A 344 1.27 -9.61 3.67
CA CYS A 344 -0.12 -9.21 3.57
C CYS A 344 -0.99 -10.32 2.94
N HIS A 345 -2.11 -10.64 3.58
CA HIS A 345 -3.09 -11.62 3.11
C HIS A 345 -4.51 -11.10 3.36
N VAL A 346 -5.47 -11.42 2.49
CA VAL A 346 -6.87 -10.96 2.62
C VAL A 346 -7.53 -11.31 3.95
N SER A 347 -7.12 -12.41 4.61
CA SER A 347 -7.70 -12.86 5.87
C SER A 347 -7.31 -11.99 7.09
N TYR A 348 -6.24 -11.20 6.98
CA TYR A 348 -5.64 -10.48 8.10
C TYR A 348 -5.29 -9.03 7.76
N CYS A 349 -4.65 -8.82 6.61
CA CYS A 349 -4.10 -7.54 6.18
C CYS A 349 -4.16 -7.40 4.66
N GLU A 350 -5.22 -6.77 4.14
CA GLU A 350 -5.33 -6.39 2.72
C GLU A 350 -4.79 -4.97 2.50
N SER A 351 -3.55 -4.72 2.93
CA SER A 351 -2.93 -3.39 2.84
C SER A 351 -2.10 -3.14 1.57
N TYR A 352 -2.07 -4.09 0.64
CA TYR A 352 -1.52 -3.93 -0.71
C TYR A 352 -2.45 -3.15 -1.67
N ARG A 353 -3.40 -2.39 -1.12
CA ARG A 353 -4.26 -1.45 -1.86
C ARG A 353 -3.64 -0.06 -1.79
N PRO A 354 -3.65 0.75 -2.86
CA PRO A 354 -3.08 2.09 -2.85
C PRO A 354 -3.63 2.96 -1.73
N GLY A 355 -4.92 2.88 -1.42
CA GLY A 355 -5.57 3.65 -0.35
C GLY A 355 -5.41 3.10 1.06
N ALA A 356 -4.77 1.94 1.22
CA ALA A 356 -4.51 1.38 2.55
C ALA A 356 -3.33 2.08 3.21
N ARG A 357 -3.43 2.27 4.54
CA ARG A 357 -2.44 2.99 5.33
C ARG A 357 -2.32 2.43 6.74
N ARG A 358 -1.11 2.49 7.30
CA ARG A 358 -0.83 2.14 8.69
C ARG A 358 0.01 3.23 9.34
N GLY A 359 -0.11 3.31 10.67
CA GLY A 359 0.82 4.05 11.50
C GLY A 359 1.80 3.06 12.13
N THR A 360 3.09 3.33 11.98
CA THR A 360 4.17 2.52 12.56
C THR A 360 5.09 3.43 13.37
N THR A 361 5.55 2.98 14.54
CA THR A 361 6.45 3.80 15.36
C THR A 361 7.78 3.99 14.62
N PRO A 362 8.32 5.22 14.60
CA PRO A 362 9.49 5.54 13.77
C PRO A 362 10.80 4.99 14.32
N ASP A 363 10.79 4.45 15.54
CA ASP A 363 11.94 4.06 16.35
C ASP A 363 12.35 2.59 16.19
N THR A 364 11.72 1.85 15.26
CA THR A 364 12.02 0.45 15.03
C THR A 364 12.04 0.10 13.55
N GLY A 365 13.01 -0.71 13.14
CA GLY A 365 12.96 -1.42 11.86
C GLY A 365 12.14 -2.70 11.99
N MET A 366 11.66 -3.24 10.87
CA MET A 366 11.04 -4.57 10.81
C MET A 366 11.44 -5.30 9.54
N SER A 367 11.38 -6.64 9.52
CA SER A 367 11.79 -7.48 8.38
C SER A 367 10.94 -7.35 7.11
N HIS A 368 10.00 -6.41 7.08
CA HIS A 368 9.02 -6.21 6.02
C HIS A 368 8.73 -4.72 5.74
N ILE A 369 9.58 -3.82 6.24
CA ILE A 369 9.46 -2.37 6.04
C ILE A 369 10.76 -1.84 5.45
N GLY A 370 10.64 -1.16 4.31
CA GLY A 370 11.67 -0.40 3.62
C GLY A 370 11.15 0.99 3.25
N PHE A 371 11.63 1.56 2.14
CA PHE A 371 11.20 2.87 1.65
C PHE A 371 11.65 3.10 0.20
N ARG A 372 11.09 4.15 -0.41
CA ARG A 372 11.57 4.74 -1.67
C ARG A 372 11.68 6.26 -1.52
N CYS A 373 12.48 6.91 -2.36
CA CYS A 373 12.69 8.35 -2.27
C CYS A 373 11.86 9.13 -3.30
N VAL A 374 11.66 10.42 -3.03
CA VAL A 374 11.19 11.42 -3.99
C VAL A 374 12.10 12.63 -4.02
N ARG A 375 11.99 13.42 -5.08
CA ARG A 375 12.63 14.73 -5.21
C ARG A 375 11.61 15.71 -5.79
N SER A 376 11.55 16.91 -5.22
CA SER A 376 10.74 17.99 -5.78
C SER A 376 11.19 18.36 -7.21
N ALA A 377 10.28 18.95 -7.98
CA ALA A 377 10.52 19.40 -9.35
C ALA A 377 11.62 20.46 -9.48
#